data_AF-A0A6P0LBP9-F1
#
_entry.id   AF-A0A6P0LBP9-F1
#
_cell.length_a   1.000
_cell.length_b   1.000
_cell.length_c   1.000
_cell.angle_alpha   90.00
_cell.angle_beta   90.00
_cell.angle_gamma   90.00
#
_symmetry.space_group_name_H-M   'P 1'
#
loop_
_entity.id
_entity.type
_entity.pdbx_description
1 polymer ?
#
loop_
_entity_poly.entity_id
_entity_poly.type
_entity_poly.pdbx_seq_one_letter_code
_entity_poly.pdbx_strand_id
1 'polypeptide(L)'
;MHKRAFWVGLLLTLPIMLLSAWWTPTAAAFSQEQRLFSQAWRIVSQSYVDDTFNHQNWWSLRQNTLKKRLPNREATYTAIETMLGSLGDPFTRLLRPEQYHSLQINTSGELSGVGLQIAIDGETGELEVITPIAQSPADLAGIRPRDHILEIDGMLTREMTLDEAAARMRGPIGTTVTLKIQDRKVR
;
A
#
# COMPACT_ATOMS: atom_id res chain seq x y z
N MET A 1 47.19 -44.31 44.20
CA MET A 1 46.28 -44.88 43.18
C MET A 1 45.17 -43.92 42.71
N HIS A 2 45.25 -42.60 43.00
CA HIS A 2 44.15 -41.65 42.74
C HIS A 2 44.16 -40.96 41.35
N LYS A 3 45.30 -40.94 40.64
CA LYS A 3 45.39 -40.25 39.33
C LYS A 3 44.64 -40.95 38.19
N ARG A 4 44.47 -42.28 38.26
CA ARG A 4 43.76 -43.07 37.25
C ARG A 4 42.24 -42.92 37.35
N ALA A 5 41.71 -42.82 38.57
CA ALA A 5 40.27 -42.61 38.80
C ALA A 5 39.79 -41.23 38.29
N PHE A 6 40.63 -40.20 38.41
CA PHE A 6 40.33 -38.85 37.90
C PHE A 6 40.21 -38.81 36.37
N TRP A 7 41.14 -39.46 35.65
CA TRP A 7 41.11 -39.53 34.18
C TRP A 7 39.96 -40.38 33.64
N VAL A 8 39.54 -41.42 34.37
CA VAL A 8 38.38 -42.25 34.01
C VAL A 8 37.06 -41.50 34.20
N GLY A 9 36.93 -40.69 35.27
CA GLY A 9 35.75 -39.84 35.48
C GLY A 9 35.62 -38.71 34.43
N LEU A 10 36.75 -38.15 33.99
CA LEU A 10 36.78 -37.14 32.92
C LEU A 10 36.39 -37.74 31.55
N LEU A 11 36.83 -38.97 31.26
CA LEU A 11 36.49 -39.68 30.01
C LEU A 11 35.02 -40.12 29.93
N LEU A 12 34.34 -40.30 31.06
CA LEU A 12 32.92 -40.68 31.12
C LEU A 12 31.96 -39.48 31.02
N THR A 13 32.38 -38.28 31.43
CA THR A 13 31.54 -37.07 31.39
C THR A 13 31.62 -36.35 30.04
N LEU A 14 32.75 -36.42 29.35
CA LEU A 14 32.95 -35.85 28.02
C LEU A 14 31.95 -36.34 26.95
N PRO A 15 31.66 -37.65 26.81
CA PRO A 15 30.67 -38.12 25.83
C PRO A 15 29.24 -37.69 26.20
N ILE A 16 28.90 -37.56 27.48
CA ILE A 16 27.57 -37.08 27.94
C ILE A 16 27.40 -35.58 27.63
N MET A 17 28.46 -34.79 27.81
CA MET A 17 28.46 -33.36 27.45
C MET A 17 28.39 -33.17 25.92
N LEU A 18 29.05 -34.03 25.14
CA LEU A 18 28.93 -34.08 23.68
C LEU A 18 27.54 -34.55 23.19
N LEU A 19 26.90 -35.49 23.90
CA LEU A 19 25.53 -35.93 23.60
C LEU A 19 24.47 -34.86 23.92
N SER A 20 24.69 -34.01 24.94
CA SER A 20 23.82 -32.87 25.24
C SER A 20 23.90 -31.73 24.20
N ALA A 21 24.97 -31.69 23.41
CA ALA A 21 25.16 -30.70 22.34
C ALA A 21 24.30 -30.98 21.09
N TRP A 22 23.55 -32.09 21.04
CA TRP A 22 22.64 -32.42 19.93
C TRP A 22 21.20 -31.99 20.16
N TRP A 23 20.89 -31.38 21.31
CA TRP A 23 19.57 -30.79 21.55
C TRP A 23 19.59 -29.30 21.25
N THR A 24 19.75 -28.95 19.97
CA THR A 24 19.42 -27.58 19.54
C THR A 24 17.90 -27.50 19.39
N PRO A 25 17.18 -26.70 20.18
CA PRO A 25 15.77 -26.45 19.89
C PRO A 25 15.67 -25.88 18.48
N THR A 26 14.69 -26.35 17.70
CA THR A 26 14.38 -25.75 16.40
C THR A 26 13.98 -24.31 16.63
N ALA A 27 14.85 -23.37 16.23
CA ALA A 27 14.50 -21.96 16.21
C ALA A 27 13.43 -21.77 15.14
N ALA A 28 12.18 -21.63 15.55
CA ALA A 28 11.10 -21.31 14.63
C ALA A 28 11.41 -19.95 13.98
N ALA A 29 11.54 -19.94 12.66
CA ALA A 29 11.69 -18.70 11.91
C ALA A 29 10.47 -17.81 12.13
N PHE A 30 10.68 -16.48 12.14
CA PHE A 30 9.58 -15.54 12.24
C PHE A 30 8.53 -15.76 11.16
N SER A 31 7.26 -15.61 11.54
CA SER A 31 6.16 -15.63 10.57
C SER A 31 6.36 -14.57 9.50
N GLN A 32 5.70 -14.73 8.34
CA GLN A 32 5.73 -13.70 7.29
C GLN A 32 5.32 -12.32 7.82
N GLU A 33 4.33 -12.30 8.71
CA GLU A 33 3.79 -11.11 9.36
C GLU A 33 4.80 -10.47 10.34
N GLN A 34 5.46 -11.27 11.16
CA GLN A 34 6.54 -10.79 12.05
C GLN A 34 7.75 -10.26 11.26
N ARG A 35 8.04 -10.86 10.09
CA ARG A 35 9.07 -10.37 9.17
C ARG A 35 8.69 -9.03 8.57
N LEU A 36 7.44 -8.87 8.11
CA LEU A 36 6.94 -7.61 7.57
C LEU A 36 7.02 -6.48 8.61
N PHE A 37 6.54 -6.72 9.82
CA PHE A 37 6.67 -5.76 10.92
C PHE A 37 8.14 -5.41 11.20
N SER A 38 9.02 -6.42 11.27
CA SER A 38 10.45 -6.20 11.51
C SER A 38 11.14 -5.40 10.39
N GLN A 39 10.70 -5.57 9.14
CA GLN A 39 11.21 -4.79 8.01
C GLN A 39 10.76 -3.34 8.10
N ALA A 40 9.49 -3.08 8.37
CA ALA A 40 8.98 -1.73 8.56
C ALA A 40 9.70 -1.01 9.72
N TRP A 41 9.81 -1.68 10.88
CA TRP A 41 10.56 -1.15 12.03
C TRP A 41 12.01 -0.84 11.67
N ARG A 42 12.68 -1.71 10.91
CA ARG A 42 14.07 -1.51 10.49
C ARG A 42 14.23 -0.32 9.55
N ILE A 43 13.32 -0.14 8.58
CA ILE A 43 13.34 1.01 7.67
C ILE A 43 13.28 2.30 8.48
N VAL A 44 12.28 2.42 9.35
CA VAL A 44 12.13 3.60 10.22
C VAL A 44 13.35 3.78 11.12
N SER A 45 13.85 2.70 11.73
CA SER A 45 15.03 2.77 12.59
C SER A 45 16.29 3.26 11.88
N GLN A 46 16.37 3.11 10.55
CA GLN A 46 17.53 3.51 9.74
C GLN A 46 17.37 4.87 9.07
N SER A 47 16.12 5.33 8.87
CA SER A 47 15.83 6.51 8.05
C SER A 47 15.02 7.60 8.75
N TYR A 48 14.57 7.38 9.98
CA TYR A 48 13.81 8.38 10.71
C TYR A 48 14.70 9.55 11.15
N VAL A 49 14.17 10.76 11.09
CA VAL A 49 14.94 12.00 11.26
C VAL A 49 15.32 12.28 12.71
N ASP A 50 14.51 11.82 13.68
CA ASP A 50 14.73 11.99 15.12
C ASP A 50 15.23 10.68 15.74
N ASP A 51 16.50 10.64 16.14
CA ASP A 51 17.14 9.49 16.77
C ASP A 51 16.53 9.09 18.12
N THR A 52 15.75 9.98 18.75
CA THR A 52 15.07 9.69 20.02
C THR A 52 13.70 9.05 19.84
N PHE A 53 13.18 8.98 18.60
CA PHE A 53 11.87 8.42 18.26
C PHE A 53 10.75 9.00 19.13
N ASN A 54 10.74 10.31 19.34
CA ASN A 54 9.84 11.00 20.27
C ASN A 54 10.00 10.50 21.72
N HIS A 55 11.25 10.43 22.20
CA HIS A 55 11.62 9.92 23.53
C HIS A 55 11.20 8.47 23.83
N GLN A 56 11.07 7.63 22.81
CA GLN A 56 10.63 6.25 22.97
C GLN A 56 11.78 5.25 22.90
N ASN A 57 11.65 4.16 23.67
CA ASN A 57 12.53 3.02 23.52
C ASN A 57 12.12 2.18 22.30
N TRP A 58 12.66 2.54 21.14
CA TRP A 58 12.30 1.94 19.85
C TRP A 58 12.54 0.43 19.80
N TRP A 59 13.62 -0.04 20.44
CA TRP A 59 13.94 -1.46 20.52
C TRP A 59 12.94 -2.23 21.38
N SER A 60 12.56 -1.68 22.55
CA SER A 60 11.57 -2.30 23.43
C SER A 60 10.20 -2.36 22.77
N LEU A 61 9.81 -1.33 22.01
CA LEU A 61 8.56 -1.31 21.25
C LEU A 61 8.51 -2.52 20.30
N ARG A 62 9.58 -2.77 19.54
CA ARG A 62 9.66 -3.94 18.65
C ARG A 62 9.51 -5.25 19.40
N GLN A 63 10.25 -5.43 20.50
CA GLN A 63 10.21 -6.67 21.28
C GLN A 63 8.82 -6.94 21.84
N ASN A 64 8.18 -5.91 22.39
CA ASN A 64 6.84 -6.01 22.98
C ASN A 64 5.78 -6.32 21.92
N THR A 65 5.92 -5.78 20.72
CA THR A 65 4.99 -6.08 19.61
C THR A 65 5.20 -7.48 19.05
N LEU A 66 6.45 -7.94 18.86
CA LEU A 66 6.74 -9.28 18.32
C LEU A 66 6.39 -10.43 19.26
N LYS A 67 6.32 -10.18 20.58
CA LYS A 67 5.79 -11.13 21.57
C LYS A 67 4.29 -11.36 21.38
N LYS A 68 3.56 -10.38 20.87
CA LYS A 68 2.13 -10.53 20.54
C LYS A 68 2.01 -11.31 19.23
N ARG A 69 0.94 -12.13 19.12
CA ARG A 69 0.65 -12.85 17.89
C ARG A 69 0.13 -11.88 16.82
N LEU A 70 0.75 -11.89 15.64
CA LEU A 70 0.28 -11.20 14.44
C LEU A 70 -0.33 -12.26 13.49
N PRO A 71 -1.66 -12.49 13.55
CA PRO A 71 -2.28 -13.64 12.88
C PRO A 71 -2.46 -13.47 11.37
N ASN A 72 -2.58 -12.24 10.87
CA ASN A 72 -2.88 -11.95 9.48
C ASN A 72 -2.32 -10.58 9.07
N ARG A 73 -2.42 -10.27 7.78
CA ARG A 73 -1.87 -9.05 7.17
C ARG A 73 -2.46 -7.77 7.75
N GLU A 74 -3.77 -7.74 7.96
CA GLU A 74 -4.47 -6.59 8.53
C GLU A 74 -3.99 -6.28 9.95
N ALA A 75 -3.87 -7.30 10.82
CA ALA A 75 -3.34 -7.12 12.17
C ALA A 75 -1.91 -6.60 12.16
N THR A 76 -1.08 -7.03 11.20
CA THR A 76 0.27 -6.51 11.01
C THR A 76 0.26 -5.04 10.58
N TYR A 77 -0.59 -4.66 9.63
CA TYR A 77 -0.73 -3.27 9.21
C TYR A 77 -1.16 -2.36 10.37
N THR A 78 -2.16 -2.76 11.15
CA THR A 78 -2.58 -2.03 12.35
C THR A 78 -1.45 -1.93 13.38
N ALA A 79 -0.66 -2.98 13.57
CA ALA A 79 0.49 -2.95 14.47
C ALA A 79 1.58 -1.98 13.98
N ILE A 80 1.84 -1.92 12.67
CA ILE A 80 2.77 -0.95 12.06
C ILE A 80 2.21 0.47 12.21
N GLU A 81 0.94 0.70 11.87
CA GLU A 81 0.27 2.01 11.99
C GLU A 81 0.33 2.52 13.44
N THR A 82 0.08 1.65 14.43
CA THR A 82 0.21 1.98 15.86
C THR A 82 1.64 2.33 16.24
N MET A 83 2.62 1.56 15.74
CA MET A 83 4.04 1.84 15.97
C MET A 83 4.43 3.20 15.39
N LEU A 84 4.05 3.51 14.16
CA LEU A 84 4.35 4.80 13.53
C LEU A 84 3.62 5.95 14.21
N GLY A 85 2.35 5.76 14.59
CA GLY A 85 1.56 6.77 15.28
C GLY A 85 2.12 7.18 16.64
N SER A 86 2.86 6.29 17.31
CA SER A 86 3.56 6.62 18.56
C SER A 86 4.61 7.73 18.40
N LEU A 87 5.18 7.88 17.20
CA LEU A 87 6.17 8.91 16.89
C LEU A 87 5.57 10.32 16.92
N GLY A 88 4.24 10.46 16.82
CA GLY A 88 3.57 11.77 16.80
C GLY A 88 3.83 12.59 15.55
N ASP A 89 4.43 12.00 14.52
CA ASP A 89 4.73 12.66 13.25
C ASP A 89 3.61 12.38 12.22
N PRO A 90 2.85 13.39 11.79
CA PRO A 90 1.75 13.22 10.82
C PRO A 90 2.22 12.78 9.42
N PHE A 91 3.51 12.97 9.09
CA PHE A 91 4.06 12.61 7.80
C PHE A 91 4.64 11.18 7.76
N THR A 92 4.93 10.60 8.93
CA THR A 92 5.42 9.22 9.03
C THR A 92 4.25 8.25 9.15
N ARG A 93 3.85 7.66 8.02
CA ARG A 93 2.71 6.74 7.93
C ARG A 93 2.97 5.56 7.02
N LEU A 94 2.24 4.48 7.27
CA LEU A 94 2.21 3.32 6.38
C LEU A 94 1.33 3.63 5.18
N LEU A 95 1.78 3.26 3.98
CA LEU A 95 0.95 3.18 2.79
C LEU A 95 0.64 1.71 2.51
N ARG A 96 -0.64 1.36 2.52
CA ARG A 96 -1.11 0.06 2.05
C ARG A 96 -0.95 -0.03 0.52
N PRO A 97 -0.92 -1.22 -0.09
CA PRO A 97 -0.66 -1.38 -1.52
C PRO A 97 -1.54 -0.50 -2.42
N GLU A 98 -2.84 -0.42 -2.14
CA GLU A 98 -3.80 0.41 -2.89
C GLU A 98 -3.53 1.91 -2.74
N GLN A 99 -3.20 2.35 -1.53
CA GLN A 99 -2.86 3.75 -1.24
C GLN A 99 -1.54 4.15 -1.89
N TYR A 100 -0.56 3.24 -1.88
CA TYR A 100 0.72 3.45 -2.54
C TYR A 100 0.55 3.51 -4.06
N HIS A 101 -0.26 2.61 -4.64
CA HIS A 101 -0.57 2.65 -6.07
C HIS A 101 -1.27 3.95 -6.47
N SER A 102 -2.26 4.39 -5.70
CA SER A 102 -2.95 5.66 -5.92
C SER A 102 -1.99 6.86 -5.81
N LEU A 103 -1.07 6.84 -4.83
CA LEU A 103 -0.04 7.87 -4.70
C LEU A 103 0.91 7.88 -5.89
N GLN A 104 1.34 6.72 -6.37
CA GLN A 104 2.20 6.60 -7.54
C GLN A 104 1.55 7.21 -8.77
N ILE A 105 0.29 6.87 -9.05
CA ILE A 105 -0.49 7.45 -10.16
C ILE A 105 -0.57 8.97 -10.07
N ASN A 106 -0.88 9.50 -8.88
CA ASN A 106 -0.99 10.95 -8.69
C ASN A 106 0.37 11.68 -8.82
N THR A 107 1.46 11.04 -8.39
CA THR A 107 2.79 11.66 -8.32
C THR A 107 3.59 11.50 -9.62
N SER A 108 3.36 10.43 -10.37
CA SER A 108 3.99 10.21 -11.68
C SER A 108 3.45 11.16 -12.75
N GLY A 109 2.38 11.92 -12.45
CA GLY A 109 1.66 12.70 -13.45
C GLY A 109 0.98 11.81 -14.50
N GLU A 110 0.92 10.50 -14.26
CA GLU A 110 0.15 9.58 -15.08
C GLU A 110 -1.32 9.84 -14.80
N LEU A 111 -1.91 10.74 -15.61
CA LEU A 111 -3.34 10.99 -15.67
C LEU A 111 -4.07 9.65 -15.80
N SER A 112 -4.60 9.15 -14.68
CA SER A 112 -5.50 8.00 -14.66
C SER A 112 -6.87 8.45 -15.14
N GLY A 113 -7.19 8.19 -16.39
CA GLY A 113 -8.47 8.47 -17.03
C GLY A 113 -8.31 8.90 -18.48
N VAL A 114 -9.41 9.33 -19.10
CA VAL A 114 -9.41 9.75 -20.52
C VAL A 114 -8.98 11.20 -20.77
N GLY A 115 -8.83 12.00 -19.71
CA GLY A 115 -8.41 13.40 -19.79
C GLY A 115 -9.52 14.37 -20.23
N LEU A 116 -10.72 14.22 -19.66
CA LEU A 116 -11.85 15.12 -19.87
C LEU A 116 -12.16 15.93 -18.61
N GLN A 117 -12.43 17.22 -18.80
CA GLN A 117 -13.14 18.04 -17.81
C GLN A 117 -14.62 18.04 -18.17
N ILE A 118 -15.47 17.66 -17.21
CA ILE A 118 -16.92 17.46 -17.39
C ILE A 118 -17.72 18.29 -16.40
N ALA A 119 -18.93 18.66 -16.80
CA ALA A 119 -19.95 19.26 -15.94
C ALA A 119 -21.34 18.75 -16.33
N ILE A 120 -22.33 19.03 -15.49
CA ILE A 120 -23.73 18.85 -15.85
C ILE A 120 -24.21 20.15 -16.51
N ASP A 121 -24.73 20.06 -17.73
CA ASP A 121 -25.36 21.17 -18.42
C ASP A 121 -26.64 21.57 -17.65
N GLY A 122 -26.74 22.84 -17.27
CA GLY A 122 -27.86 23.35 -16.47
C GLY A 122 -29.19 23.46 -17.23
N GLU A 123 -29.17 23.44 -18.57
CA GLU A 123 -30.36 23.51 -19.42
C GLU A 123 -30.90 22.10 -19.74
N THR A 124 -30.02 21.16 -20.06
CA THR A 124 -30.40 19.80 -20.49
C THR A 124 -30.35 18.76 -19.38
N GLY A 125 -29.59 19.01 -18.30
CA GLY A 125 -29.30 18.04 -17.25
C GLY A 125 -28.37 16.92 -17.70
N GLU A 126 -27.73 17.05 -18.86
CA GLU A 126 -26.85 16.04 -19.43
C GLU A 126 -25.39 16.28 -19.06
N LEU A 127 -24.58 15.22 -19.11
CA LEU A 127 -23.14 15.31 -18.91
C LEU A 127 -22.48 15.97 -20.13
N GLU A 128 -21.94 17.17 -19.96
CA GLU A 128 -21.28 17.98 -20.99
C GLU A 128 -19.76 18.00 -20.77
N VAL A 129 -19.01 17.95 -21.87
CA VAL A 129 -17.56 18.17 -21.89
C VAL A 129 -17.28 19.66 -21.81
N ILE A 130 -16.62 20.11 -20.75
CA ILE A 130 -16.10 21.48 -20.66
C ILE A 130 -14.89 21.63 -21.59
N THR A 131 -13.88 20.78 -21.40
CA THR A 131 -12.67 20.77 -22.24
C THR A 131 -11.95 19.43 -22.16
N PRO A 132 -11.43 18.92 -23.27
CA PRO A 132 -10.39 17.89 -23.22
C PRO A 132 -9.07 18.51 -22.72
N ILE A 133 -8.27 17.70 -22.05
CA ILE A 133 -6.89 18.03 -21.71
C ILE A 133 -6.03 17.81 -22.95
N ALA A 134 -5.21 18.77 -23.34
CA ALA A 134 -4.34 18.65 -24.52
C ALA A 134 -3.44 17.40 -24.45
N GLN A 135 -3.31 16.68 -25.58
CA GLN A 135 -2.53 15.43 -25.71
C GLN A 135 -3.08 14.25 -24.88
N SER A 136 -4.29 14.34 -24.34
CA SER A 136 -4.94 13.22 -23.66
C SER A 136 -5.59 12.23 -24.64
N PRO A 137 -5.95 11.00 -24.20
CA PRO A 137 -6.72 10.07 -25.03
C PRO A 137 -8.01 10.66 -25.60
N ALA A 138 -8.72 11.50 -24.83
CA ALA A 138 -9.93 12.18 -25.29
C ALA A 138 -9.68 13.24 -26.38
N ASP A 139 -8.58 14.00 -26.25
CA ASP A 139 -8.15 14.98 -27.26
C ASP A 139 -7.75 14.27 -28.57
N LEU A 140 -6.98 13.18 -28.44
CA LEU A 140 -6.59 12.34 -29.58
C LEU A 140 -7.78 11.63 -30.23
N ALA A 141 -8.84 11.33 -29.46
CA ALA A 141 -10.11 10.81 -29.97
C ALA A 141 -10.98 11.87 -30.66
N GLY A 142 -10.58 13.14 -30.62
CA GLY A 142 -11.26 14.25 -31.29
C GLY A 142 -12.50 14.76 -30.56
N ILE A 143 -12.64 14.48 -29.26
CA ILE A 143 -13.72 15.00 -28.42
C ILE A 143 -13.56 16.52 -28.29
N ARG A 144 -14.65 17.26 -28.41
CA ARG A 144 -14.63 18.72 -28.41
C ARG A 144 -15.32 19.29 -27.18
N PRO A 145 -14.99 20.54 -26.80
CA PRO A 145 -15.81 21.29 -25.86
C PRO A 145 -17.27 21.31 -26.31
N ARG A 146 -18.19 21.18 -25.34
CA ARG A 146 -19.66 21.15 -25.50
C ARG A 146 -20.27 19.88 -26.08
N ASP A 147 -19.46 18.84 -26.26
CA ASP A 147 -19.98 17.51 -26.56
C ASP A 147 -20.74 16.93 -25.37
N HIS A 148 -21.85 16.23 -25.64
CA HIS A 148 -22.61 15.53 -24.60
C HIS A 148 -22.20 14.06 -24.54
N ILE A 149 -21.90 13.58 -23.34
CA ILE A 149 -21.59 12.16 -23.09
C ILE A 149 -22.91 11.47 -22.75
N LEU A 150 -23.39 10.59 -23.64
CA LEU A 150 -24.67 9.89 -23.49
C LEU A 150 -24.53 8.59 -22.70
N GLU A 151 -23.45 7.84 -22.93
CA GLU A 151 -23.19 6.55 -22.30
C GLU A 151 -21.71 6.40 -21.95
N ILE A 152 -21.45 5.74 -20.81
CA ILE A 152 -20.11 5.30 -20.37
C ILE A 152 -20.19 3.78 -20.16
N ASP A 153 -19.43 3.03 -20.96
CA ASP A 153 -19.46 1.56 -21.01
C ASP A 153 -20.86 0.97 -21.18
N GLY A 154 -21.67 1.61 -22.02
CA GLY A 154 -23.04 1.20 -22.34
C GLY A 154 -24.09 1.55 -21.29
N MET A 155 -23.72 2.28 -20.22
CA MET A 155 -24.66 2.77 -19.21
C MET A 155 -24.96 4.25 -19.42
N LEU A 156 -26.23 4.62 -19.34
CA LEU A 156 -26.72 5.99 -19.58
C LEU A 156 -26.21 6.96 -18.52
N THR A 157 -25.58 8.06 -18.95
CA THR A 157 -25.03 9.09 -18.04
C THR A 157 -26.10 9.87 -17.31
N ARG A 158 -27.33 9.95 -17.85
CA ARG A 158 -28.48 10.63 -17.19
C ARG A 158 -28.87 9.99 -15.85
N GLU A 159 -28.50 8.75 -15.62
CA GLU A 159 -28.73 8.03 -14.36
C GLU A 159 -27.55 8.13 -13.39
N MET A 160 -26.48 8.83 -13.79
CA MET A 160 -25.24 8.93 -13.02
C MET A 160 -25.06 10.34 -12.46
N THR A 161 -24.49 10.41 -11.27
CA THR A 161 -23.92 11.66 -10.75
C THR A 161 -22.62 12.01 -11.49
N LEU A 162 -22.21 13.28 -11.42
CA LEU A 162 -20.93 13.74 -11.97
C LEU A 162 -19.76 12.91 -11.44
N ASP A 163 -19.78 12.59 -10.15
CA ASP A 163 -18.73 11.81 -9.48
C ASP A 163 -18.70 10.36 -9.95
N GLU A 164 -19.86 9.72 -10.15
CA GLU A 164 -19.95 8.35 -10.68
C GLU A 164 -19.46 8.29 -12.13
N ALA A 165 -19.85 9.26 -12.96
CA ALA A 165 -19.37 9.35 -14.34
C ALA A 165 -17.84 9.53 -14.38
N ALA A 166 -17.31 10.43 -13.54
CA ALA A 166 -15.87 10.64 -13.43
C ALA A 166 -15.15 9.39 -12.92
N ALA A 167 -15.70 8.68 -11.93
CA ALA A 167 -15.12 7.45 -11.40
C ALA A 167 -15.04 6.34 -12.45
N ARG A 168 -16.05 6.22 -13.33
CA ARG A 168 -16.07 5.23 -14.42
C ARG A 168 -15.14 5.56 -15.57
N MET A 169 -14.92 6.84 -15.85
CA MET A 169 -13.93 7.29 -16.83
C MET A 169 -12.49 7.20 -16.33
N ARG A 170 -12.29 6.96 -15.02
CA ARG A 170 -10.99 6.64 -14.43
C ARG A 170 -10.84 5.12 -14.37
N GLY A 171 -9.63 4.64 -14.64
CA GLY A 171 -9.32 3.23 -14.56
C GLY A 171 -7.81 2.99 -14.63
N PRO A 172 -7.37 1.74 -14.41
CA PRO A 172 -5.97 1.37 -14.57
C PRO A 172 -5.46 1.67 -15.97
N ILE A 173 -4.20 2.08 -16.10
CA ILE A 173 -3.57 2.35 -17.39
C ILE A 173 -3.62 1.10 -18.28
N GLY A 174 -3.94 1.30 -19.56
CA GLY A 174 -4.08 0.21 -20.54
C GLY A 174 -5.47 -0.45 -20.53
N THR A 175 -6.36 -0.05 -19.61
CA THR A 175 -7.79 -0.35 -19.74
C THR A 175 -8.45 0.63 -20.69
N THR A 176 -9.53 0.19 -21.33
CA THR A 176 -10.30 0.99 -22.30
C THR A 176 -11.67 1.27 -21.72
N VAL A 177 -12.13 2.51 -21.87
CA VAL A 177 -13.50 2.93 -21.60
C VAL A 177 -14.17 3.31 -22.92
N THR A 178 -15.44 2.96 -23.07
CA THR A 178 -16.22 3.29 -24.27
C THR A 178 -17.17 4.44 -23.96
N LEU A 179 -17.00 5.57 -24.66
CA LEU A 179 -17.87 6.72 -24.54
C LEU A 179 -18.75 6.87 -25.78
N LYS A 180 -20.05 7.06 -25.58
CA LYS A 180 -20.97 7.44 -26.64
C LYS A 180 -21.18 8.94 -26.59
N ILE A 181 -20.70 9.64 -27.61
CA ILE A 181 -20.69 11.10 -27.68
C ILE A 181 -21.74 11.58 -28.67
N GLN A 182 -22.45 12.65 -28.29
CA GLN A 182 -23.28 13.44 -29.19
C GLN A 182 -22.58 14.78 -29.45
N ASP A 183 -22.12 14.96 -30.68
CA ASP A 183 -21.53 16.21 -31.16
C ASP A 183 -22.59 17.30 -31.18
N ARG A 184 -22.36 18.36 -30.41
CA ARG A 184 -23.17 19.58 -30.50
C ARG A 184 -22.65 20.39 -31.68
N LYS A 185 -23.17 20.07 -32.87
CA LYS A 185 -22.90 20.88 -34.08
C LYS A 185 -23.19 22.35 -33.78
N VAL A 186 -22.13 23.14 -33.69
CA VAL A 186 -22.22 24.59 -33.70
C VAL A 186 -22.84 24.97 -35.05
N ARG A 187 -24.11 25.41 -35.02
CA ARG A 187 -24.72 26.11 -36.15
C ARG A 187 -24.17 27.53 -36.22
#